data_AF-A0A4U8SM59-F1
#
_entry.id   AF-A0A4U8SM59-F1
#
_cell.length_a   1.000
_cell.length_b   1.000
_cell.length_c   1.000
_cell.angle_alpha   90.00
_cell.angle_beta   90.00
_cell.angle_gamma   90.00
#
_symmetry.space_group_name_H-M   'P 1'
#
loop_
_entity.id
_entity.type
_entity.pdbx_description
1 polymer ?
#
loop_
_entity_poly.entity_id
_entity_poly.type
_entity_poly.pdbx_seq_one_letter_code
_entity_poly.pdbx_strand_id
1 'polypeptide(L)'
;MNWLNELKVAYLNKNDSKLNELLDNTPILKTRDEMFEALAIMEQITEYAKAQKERLGVEMRKLKQTKNFLPKQDNSQRLNISF
;
A
#
# COMPACT_ATOMS: atom_id res chain seq x y z
N MET A 1 17.47 -17.17 -9.92
CA MET A 1 17.96 -16.39 -8.75
C MET A 1 17.21 -16.87 -7.52
N ASN A 2 17.79 -16.74 -6.32
CA ASN A 2 17.12 -17.13 -5.07
C ASN A 2 16.00 -16.11 -4.78
N TRP A 3 14.78 -16.57 -4.46
CA TRP A 3 13.63 -15.73 -4.09
C TRP A 3 14.00 -14.66 -3.06
N LEU A 4 14.85 -15.02 -2.09
CA LEU A 4 15.30 -14.12 -1.04
C LEU A 4 16.13 -12.94 -1.58
N ASN A 5 16.92 -13.15 -2.62
CA ASN A 5 17.67 -12.07 -3.27
C ASN A 5 16.74 -11.17 -4.09
N GLU A 6 15.75 -11.75 -4.77
CA GLU A 6 14.74 -10.96 -5.48
C GLU A 6 13.92 -10.11 -4.51
N LEU A 7 13.59 -10.64 -3.33
CA LEU A 7 12.89 -9.91 -2.27
C LEU A 7 13.71 -8.72 -1.76
N LYS A 8 15.01 -8.92 -1.49
CA LYS A 8 15.93 -7.84 -1.11
C LYS A 8 15.98 -6.75 -2.18
N VAL A 9 16.15 -7.15 -3.45
CA VAL A 9 16.23 -6.20 -4.58
C VAL A 9 14.93 -5.43 -4.74
N ALA A 10 13.79 -6.11 -4.66
CA ALA A 10 12.47 -5.48 -4.74
C ALA A 10 12.27 -4.46 -3.61
N TYR A 11 12.68 -4.80 -2.39
CA TYR A 11 12.63 -3.88 -1.24
C TYR A 11 13.57 -2.68 -1.40
N LEU A 12 14.78 -2.89 -1.91
CA LEU A 12 15.78 -1.83 -2.12
C LEU A 12 15.31 -0.83 -3.18
N ASN A 13 14.72 -1.35 -4.25
CA ASN A 13 14.17 -0.57 -5.35
C ASN A 13 12.77 0.01 -5.07
N LYS A 14 12.18 -0.27 -3.90
CA LYS A 14 10.82 0.15 -3.53
C LYS A 14 9.79 -0.24 -4.58
N ASN A 15 9.95 -1.44 -5.16
CA ASN A 15 9.06 -1.97 -6.17
C ASN A 15 7.91 -2.74 -5.49
N ASP A 16 6.86 -2.02 -5.13
CA ASP A 16 5.70 -2.56 -4.41
C ASP A 16 5.01 -3.70 -5.18
N SER A 17 4.94 -3.61 -6.52
CA SER A 17 4.34 -4.67 -7.34
C SER A 17 5.12 -5.97 -7.24
N LYS A 18 6.46 -5.90 -7.34
CA LYS A 18 7.31 -7.09 -7.25
C LYS A 18 7.37 -7.64 -5.82
N LEU A 19 7.34 -6.76 -4.81
CA LEU A 19 7.22 -7.17 -3.41
C LEU A 19 5.95 -7.99 -3.20
N ASN A 20 4.78 -7.50 -3.63
CA ASN A 20 3.52 -8.22 -3.47
C ASN A 20 3.54 -9.57 -4.20
N GLU A 21 4.03 -9.59 -5.45
CA GLU A 21 4.19 -10.84 -6.22
C GLU A 21 5.06 -11.86 -5.46
N LEU A 22 6.18 -11.44 -4.87
CA LEU A 22 7.09 -12.33 -4.15
C LEU A 22 6.51 -12.80 -2.81
N LEU A 23 5.74 -11.94 -2.12
CA LEU A 23 5.05 -12.28 -0.87
C LEU A 23 3.92 -13.29 -1.11
N ASP A 24 3.14 -13.11 -2.18
CA ASP A 24 2.08 -14.05 -2.57
C ASP A 24 2.67 -15.42 -2.97
N ASN A 25 3.89 -15.44 -3.49
CA ASN A 25 4.61 -16.64 -3.93
C ASN A 25 5.75 -17.01 -2.96
N THR A 26 5.51 -16.93 -1.66
CA THR A 26 6.52 -17.27 -0.64
C THR A 26 6.87 -18.77 -0.71
N PRO A 27 8.15 -19.14 -0.93
CA PRO A 27 8.57 -20.53 -1.02
C PRO A 27 8.76 -21.15 0.37
N ILE A 28 8.86 -22.48 0.41
CA ILE A 28 9.31 -23.19 1.61
C ILE A 28 10.81 -22.96 1.79
N LEU A 29 11.19 -22.23 2.84
CA LEU A 29 12.58 -22.03 3.24
C LEU A 29 13.12 -23.32 3.87
N LYS A 30 14.31 -23.74 3.46
CA LYS A 30 14.84 -25.07 3.82
C LYS A 30 15.87 -25.00 4.93
N THR A 31 16.59 -23.89 5.02
CA THR A 31 17.69 -23.72 5.97
C THR A 31 17.35 -22.69 7.04
N ARG A 32 17.93 -22.86 8.22
CA ARG A 32 17.80 -21.91 9.33
C ARG A 32 18.29 -20.52 8.95
N ASP A 33 19.36 -20.44 8.17
CA ASP A 33 19.96 -19.17 7.75
C ASP A 33 19.04 -18.41 6.79
N GLU A 34 18.43 -19.10 5.82
CA GLU A 34 17.41 -18.51 4.94
C GLU A 34 16.21 -17.99 5.74
N MET A 35 15.78 -18.71 6.77
CA MET A 35 14.67 -18.29 7.63
C MET A 35 15.00 -17.02 8.43
N PHE A 36 16.20 -16.93 9.00
CA PHE A 36 16.63 -15.72 9.72
C PHE A 36 16.79 -14.53 8.80
N GLU A 37 17.36 -14.74 7.62
CA GLU A 37 17.52 -13.67 6.66
C GLU A 37 16.17 -13.19 6.11
N ALA A 38 15.24 -14.11 5.82
CA ALA A 38 13.87 -13.76 5.45
C ALA A 38 13.18 -12.97 6.57
N LEU A 39 13.30 -13.41 7.83
CA LEU A 39 12.72 -12.71 8.99
C LEU A 39 13.22 -11.26 9.07
N ALA A 40 14.54 -11.06 9.00
CA ALA A 40 15.13 -9.72 9.09
C ALA A 40 14.67 -8.79 7.97
N ILE A 41 14.50 -9.31 6.75
CA ILE A 41 13.98 -8.52 5.61
C ILE A 41 12.49 -8.23 5.79
N MET A 42 11.71 -9.20 6.28
CA MET A 42 10.28 -9.04 6.51
C MET A 42 9.97 -7.97 7.56
N GLU A 43 10.81 -7.84 8.58
CA GLU A 43 10.73 -6.72 9.53
C GLU A 43 10.90 -5.37 8.83
N GLN A 44 11.90 -5.25 7.95
CA GLN A 44 12.13 -4.02 7.17
C GLN A 44 10.98 -3.70 6.21
N ILE A 45 10.45 -4.73 5.52
CA ILE A 45 9.28 -4.57 4.63
C ILE A 45 8.05 -4.13 5.44
N THR A 46 7.88 -4.67 6.64
CA THR A 46 6.76 -4.31 7.54
C THR A 46 6.83 -2.84 7.95
N GLU A 47 8.01 -2.36 8.36
CA GLU A 47 8.19 -0.95 8.72
C GLU A 47 7.98 -0.03 7.51
N TYR A 48 8.45 -0.44 6.33
CA TYR A 48 8.17 0.28 5.09
C TYR A 48 6.66 0.35 4.79
N ALA A 49 5.92 -0.74 4.92
CA ALA A 49 4.48 -0.77 4.71
C ALA A 49 3.72 0.12 5.72
N LYS A 50 4.15 0.15 6.99
CA LYS A 50 3.60 1.05 8.01
C LYS A 50 3.79 2.52 7.60
N ALA A 51 4.99 2.90 7.17
CA ALA A 51 5.27 4.26 6.72
C ALA A 51 4.40 4.66 5.52
N GLN A 52 4.19 3.75 4.56
CA GLN A 52 3.30 4.00 3.42
C GLN A 52 1.84 4.19 3.85
N LYS A 53 1.36 3.36 4.79
CA LYS A 53 0.01 3.50 5.37
C LYS A 53 -0.18 4.85 6.06
N GLU A 54 0.80 5.30 6.82
CA GLU A 54 0.75 6.61 7.50
C GLU A 54 0.66 7.77 6.52
N ARG A 55 1.51 7.75 5.47
CA ARG A 55 1.48 8.74 4.38
C ARG A 55 0.12 8.76 3.68
N LEU A 56 -0.40 7.59 3.30
CA LEU A 56 -1.73 7.48 2.71
C LEU A 56 -2.80 8.05 3.63
N GLY A 57 -2.71 7.79 4.94
CA GLY A 57 -3.61 8.35 5.93
C GLY A 57 -3.60 9.89 5.97
N VAL A 58 -2.43 10.51 5.82
CA VAL A 58 -2.31 11.97 5.69
C VAL A 58 -3.01 12.48 4.43
N GLU A 59 -2.73 11.88 3.28
CA GLU A 59 -3.33 12.28 2.01
C GLU A 59 -4.86 12.10 2.00
N MET A 60 -5.36 11.01 2.58
CA MET A 60 -6.80 10.79 2.74
C MET A 60 -7.47 11.83 3.65
N ARG A 61 -6.79 12.29 4.71
CA ARG A 61 -7.29 13.39 5.55
C ARG A 61 -7.38 14.69 4.76
N LYS A 62 -6.38 15.01 3.94
CA LYS A 62 -6.41 16.18 3.05
C LYS A 62 -7.57 16.08 2.06
N LEU A 63 -7.74 14.93 1.39
CA LEU A 63 -8.86 14.66 0.48
C LEU A 63 -10.22 14.89 1.17
N LYS A 64 -10.38 14.40 2.41
CA LYS A 64 -11.61 14.60 3.19
C LYS A 64 -11.86 16.07 3.51
N GLN A 65 -10.81 16.83 3.83
CA GLN A 65 -10.92 18.27 4.05
C GLN A 65 -11.31 19.00 2.76
N THR A 66 -10.64 18.68 1.63
CA THR A 66 -10.94 19.27 0.32
C THR A 66 -12.38 18.99 -0.11
N LYS A 67 -12.92 17.79 0.17
CA LYS A 67 -14.32 17.45 -0.09
C LYS A 67 -15.31 18.44 0.57
N ASN A 68 -14.99 19.00 1.73
CA ASN A 68 -15.87 19.95 2.42
C ASN A 68 -15.97 21.30 1.70
N PHE A 69 -15.01 21.62 0.82
CA PHE A 69 -15.02 22.85 0.02
C PHE A 69 -15.74 22.65 -1.33
N LEU A 70 -16.07 21.42 -1.70
CA LEU A 70 -16.92 21.18 -2.86
C LEU A 70 -18.33 21.66 -2.53
N PRO A 71 -18.98 22.43 -3.43
CA PRO A 71 -20.36 22.84 -3.22
C PRO A 71 -21.19 21.57 -2.97
N LYS A 72 -21.92 21.54 -1.84
CA LYS A 72 -22.93 20.52 -1.63
C LYS A 72 -23.86 20.65 -2.83
N GLN A 73 -23.87 19.63 -3.68
CA GLN A 73 -24.83 19.55 -4.76
C GLN A 73 -26.19 19.42 -4.07
N ASP A 74 -26.81 20.56 -3.82
CA ASP A 74 -28.15 20.63 -3.27
C ASP A 74 -29.05 20.01 -4.34
N ASN A 75 -29.48 18.78 -4.10
CA ASN A 75 -30.52 18.10 -4.87
C ASN A 75 -31.88 18.84 -4.78
N SER A 76 -31.92 20.05 -4.24
CA SER A 76 -33.06 20.95 -4.26
C SER A 76 -33.04 21.80 -5.51
N GLN A 77 -33.55 21.23 -6.60
CA GLN A 77 -34.49 21.89 -7.53
C GLN A 77 -34.74 20.92 -8.69
N ARG A 78 -35.58 19.91 -8.43
CA ARG A 78 -36.49 19.47 -9.49
C ARG A 78 -37.39 20.67 -9.77
N LEU A 79 -37.00 21.50 -10.73
CA LEU A 79 -37.86 22.55 -11.27
C LEU A 79 -39.12 21.86 -11.78
N ASN A 80 -40.19 21.95 -11.00
CA ASN A 80 -41.52 21.53 -11.42
C ASN A 80 -41.98 22.55 -12.46
N ILE A 81 -41.59 22.33 -13.71
CA ILE A 81 -42.14 23.05 -14.86
C ILE A 81 -43.40 22.28 -15.26
N SER A 82 -44.52 22.68 -14.66
CA SER A 82 -45.85 22.31 -15.12
C SER A 82 -46.25 23.29 -16.21
N PHE A 83 -46.43 22.79 -17.43
CA PHE A 83 -47.06 23.50 -18.55
C PHE A 83 -48.58 23.45 -18.42
#